data_AF-A0A8S4RAS5-F1
#
_entry.id   AF-A0A8S4RAS5-F1
#
_cell.length_a   1.000
_cell.length_b   1.000
_cell.length_c   1.000
_cell.angle_alpha   90.00
_cell.angle_beta   90.00
_cell.angle_gamma   90.00
#
_symmetry.space_group_name_H-M   'P 1'
#
loop_
_entity.id
_entity.type
_entity.pdbx_description
1 polymer ?
#
loop_
_entity_poly.entity_id
_entity_poly.type
_entity_poly.pdbx_seq_one_letter_code
_entity_poly.pdbx_strand_id
1 'polypeptide(L)'
;MLEWQPRSGKRSVGRPPTRWTDDIRRVAEEPLRYDPNFSGPVHNRSCTDILWLIMFILFLGAWGYVGHYGMTRGSVDKLLAPIDSRGRRCGLDSGLEEKKYLIFFNIAKCLAPGTPITGCPTTQVCASQCPDRTVLFKKELEQNPTAFEQIKMDMVCTEDVNIQTMTYSQAMQYIQEEKCASFVLQSQPVQPNANRENDPASVLYRCIGDLSTLQCKDTSKTTPWTESSGETCVRNSKDAQKSLLNRATALDSYVGWITASWVTFFTMNERETHVVRSSTASCMPLAFLLNKLFI
;
A
#
# COMPACT_ATOMS: atom_id res chain seq x y z
N MET A 1 -75.55 -8.48 -23.15
CA MET A 1 -75.63 -8.83 -24.58
C MET A 1 -75.56 -7.52 -25.37
N LEU A 2 -74.37 -7.12 -25.80
CA LEU A 2 -74.20 -6.15 -26.87
C LEU A 2 -72.99 -6.56 -27.71
N GLU A 3 -73.35 -6.95 -28.93
CA GLU A 3 -72.60 -7.49 -30.04
C GLU A 3 -71.48 -6.54 -30.51
N TRP A 4 -70.30 -7.08 -30.78
CA TRP A 4 -69.21 -6.34 -31.42
C TRP A 4 -69.31 -6.51 -32.93
N GLN A 5 -69.57 -5.43 -33.69
CA GLN A 5 -69.49 -5.46 -35.16
C GLN A 5 -68.09 -5.04 -35.65
N PRO A 6 -67.43 -5.81 -36.54
CA PRO A 6 -66.13 -5.43 -37.08
C PRO A 6 -66.26 -4.36 -38.16
N ARG A 7 -65.42 -3.30 -38.08
CA ARG A 7 -65.25 -2.34 -39.17
C ARG A 7 -64.52 -3.01 -40.34
N SER A 8 -65.20 -3.09 -41.48
CA SER A 8 -64.62 -3.43 -42.78
C SER A 8 -63.79 -2.26 -43.31
N GLY A 9 -62.47 -2.33 -43.10
CA GLY A 9 -61.50 -1.44 -43.74
C GLY A 9 -60.32 -2.25 -44.25
N LYS A 10 -60.30 -2.55 -45.56
CA LYS A 10 -59.18 -3.21 -46.22
C LYS A 10 -57.95 -2.29 -46.17
N ARG A 11 -57.06 -2.50 -45.20
CA ARG A 11 -55.72 -1.91 -45.24
C ARG A 11 -54.83 -2.93 -45.94
N SER A 12 -54.38 -2.60 -47.16
CA SER A 12 -53.43 -3.41 -47.91
C SER A 12 -52.13 -3.52 -47.10
N VAL A 13 -51.92 -4.67 -46.47
CA VAL A 13 -50.68 -4.97 -45.76
C VAL A 13 -49.65 -5.28 -46.83
N GLY A 14 -48.76 -4.31 -47.11
CA GLY A 14 -47.58 -4.55 -47.93
C GLY A 14 -46.74 -5.68 -47.35
N ARG A 15 -46.08 -6.45 -48.22
CA ARG A 15 -45.21 -7.57 -47.86
C ARG A 15 -44.06 -7.07 -46.94
N PRO A 16 -43.71 -7.78 -45.85
CA PRO A 16 -42.63 -7.35 -44.96
C PRO A 16 -41.28 -7.38 -45.69
N PRO A 17 -40.37 -6.43 -45.42
CA PRO A 17 -39.06 -6.38 -46.06
C PRO A 17 -38.20 -7.56 -45.61
N THR A 18 -37.45 -8.14 -46.54
CA THR A 18 -36.66 -9.36 -46.33
C THR A 18 -35.28 -9.11 -45.73
N ARG A 19 -34.94 -7.87 -45.37
CA ARG A 19 -33.62 -7.53 -44.81
C ARG A 19 -33.62 -6.21 -44.01
N TRP A 20 -33.27 -6.29 -42.71
CA TRP A 20 -33.24 -5.18 -41.74
C TRP A 20 -32.31 -4.00 -42.09
N THR A 21 -31.40 -4.15 -43.04
CA THR A 21 -30.41 -3.12 -43.38
C THR A 21 -31.00 -1.94 -44.16
N ASP A 22 -32.10 -2.16 -44.88
CA ASP A 22 -32.66 -1.15 -45.78
C ASP A 22 -33.58 -0.17 -45.05
N ASP A 23 -34.16 -0.56 -43.91
CA ASP A 23 -34.98 0.31 -43.07
C ASP A 23 -34.13 1.29 -42.24
N ILE A 24 -32.96 0.86 -41.75
CA ILE A 24 -32.03 1.77 -41.04
C ILE A 24 -31.49 2.84 -41.99
N ARG A 25 -31.24 2.49 -43.25
CA ARG A 25 -30.75 3.46 -44.25
C ARG A 25 -31.81 4.49 -44.62
N ARG A 26 -33.09 4.13 -44.68
CA ARG A 26 -34.18 5.11 -44.90
C ARG A 26 -34.39 6.02 -43.70
N VAL A 27 -34.32 5.50 -42.47
CA VAL A 27 -34.43 6.33 -41.25
C VAL A 27 -33.23 7.27 -41.09
N ALA A 28 -32.06 6.91 -41.64
CA ALA A 28 -30.85 7.75 -41.61
C ALA A 28 -30.79 8.84 -42.70
N GLU A 29 -31.58 8.75 -43.77
CA GLU A 29 -31.58 9.72 -44.88
C GLU A 29 -32.65 10.82 -44.76
N GLU A 30 -33.58 10.72 -43.79
CA GLU A 30 -34.54 11.79 -43.54
C GLU A 30 -33.86 12.92 -42.74
N PRO A 31 -33.79 14.16 -43.26
CA PRO A 31 -33.27 15.28 -42.48
C PRO A 31 -34.16 15.47 -41.25
N LEU A 32 -33.56 15.46 -40.06
CA LEU A 32 -34.23 15.73 -38.79
C LEU A 32 -35.01 17.04 -38.92
N ARG A 33 -36.35 16.94 -39.05
CA ARG A 33 -37.20 18.13 -39.12
C ARG A 33 -37.17 18.83 -37.76
N TYR A 34 -36.77 20.10 -37.78
CA TYR A 34 -36.88 20.98 -36.62
C TYR A 34 -38.35 21.04 -36.20
N ASP A 35 -38.66 20.52 -35.01
CA ASP A 35 -39.98 20.64 -34.41
C ASP A 35 -40.04 21.99 -33.66
N PRO A 36 -40.78 22.99 -34.18
CA PRO A 36 -40.87 24.31 -33.56
C PRO A 36 -41.59 24.28 -32.20
N ASN A 37 -42.27 23.18 -31.87
CA ASN A 37 -42.88 22.95 -30.56
C ASN A 37 -42.01 22.08 -29.65
N PHE A 38 -40.77 21.75 -30.06
CA PHE A 38 -39.81 21.04 -29.22
C PHE A 38 -39.36 21.92 -28.06
N SER A 39 -40.15 21.87 -27.00
CA SER A 39 -39.74 22.36 -25.69
C SER A 39 -38.73 21.36 -25.14
N GLY A 40 -37.45 21.61 -25.42
CA GLY A 40 -36.36 20.83 -24.84
C GLY A 40 -36.45 20.78 -23.31
N PRO A 41 -35.70 19.89 -22.62
CA PRO A 41 -35.86 19.56 -21.20
C PRO A 41 -35.57 20.69 -20.18
N VAL A 42 -35.73 21.95 -20.55
CA VAL A 42 -35.14 23.12 -19.89
C VAL A 42 -36.18 24.20 -19.54
N HIS A 43 -37.44 24.09 -19.98
CA HIS A 43 -38.37 25.23 -19.89
C HIS A 43 -38.94 25.50 -18.48
N ASN A 44 -38.76 24.61 -17.50
CA ASN A 44 -39.12 24.84 -16.09
C ASN A 44 -38.24 23.98 -15.15
N ARG A 45 -36.96 24.31 -15.03
CA ARG A 45 -36.14 23.76 -13.95
C ARG A 45 -36.17 24.73 -12.78
N SER A 46 -37.04 24.46 -11.80
CA SER A 46 -36.96 25.10 -10.49
C SER A 46 -35.54 24.92 -9.95
N CYS A 47 -34.98 25.96 -9.35
CA CYS A 47 -33.58 26.06 -8.95
C CYS A 47 -33.25 25.12 -7.76
N THR A 48 -33.37 23.81 -7.94
CA THR A 48 -32.93 22.80 -6.96
C THR A 48 -31.41 22.82 -6.81
N ASP A 49 -30.68 23.41 -7.76
CA ASP A 49 -29.21 23.48 -7.76
C ASP A 49 -28.65 24.32 -6.60
N ILE A 50 -29.35 25.39 -6.16
CA ILE A 50 -28.82 26.29 -5.11
C ILE A 50 -28.74 25.59 -3.75
N LEU A 51 -29.77 24.84 -3.35
CA LEU A 51 -29.75 24.11 -2.08
C LEU A 51 -28.68 23.01 -2.07
N TRP A 52 -28.54 22.28 -3.18
CA TRP A 52 -27.50 21.26 -3.33
C TRP A 52 -26.09 21.86 -3.39
N LEU A 53 -25.91 23.01 -4.03
CA LEU A 53 -24.65 23.75 -4.06
C LEU A 53 -24.22 24.21 -2.67
N ILE A 54 -25.15 24.74 -1.85
CA ILE A 54 -24.86 25.14 -0.47
C ILE A 54 -24.43 23.92 0.36
N MET A 55 -25.16 22.80 0.26
CA MET A 55 -24.79 21.55 0.93
C MET A 55 -23.40 21.06 0.51
N PHE A 56 -23.07 21.15 -0.79
CA PHE A 56 -21.76 20.75 -1.31
C PHE A 56 -20.62 21.64 -0.79
N ILE A 57 -20.81 22.96 -0.75
CA ILE A 57 -19.80 23.89 -0.21
C ILE A 57 -19.59 23.64 1.29
N LEU A 58 -20.66 23.41 2.06
CA LEU A 58 -20.54 23.07 3.48
C LEU A 58 -19.80 21.75 3.69
N PHE A 59 -20.07 20.75 2.85
CA PHE A 59 -19.35 19.48 2.87
C PHE A 59 -17.85 19.68 2.59
N LEU A 60 -17.49 20.46 1.56
CA LEU A 60 -16.09 20.78 1.27
C LEU A 60 -15.43 21.56 2.42
N GLY A 61 -16.14 22.52 3.02
CA GLY A 61 -15.67 23.27 4.18
C GLY A 61 -15.42 22.37 5.39
N ALA A 62 -16.31 21.42 5.66
CA ALA A 62 -16.14 20.44 6.73
C ALA A 62 -14.91 19.54 6.48
N TRP A 63 -14.72 19.04 5.26
CA TRP A 63 -13.52 18.26 4.91
C TRP A 63 -12.24 19.08 4.97
N GLY A 64 -12.26 20.33 4.52
CA GLY A 64 -11.14 21.25 4.64
C GLY A 64 -10.78 21.51 6.11
N TYR A 65 -11.78 21.68 6.98
CA TYR A 65 -11.57 21.82 8.41
C TYR A 65 -10.97 20.56 9.05
N VAL A 66 -11.49 19.37 8.72
CA VAL A 66 -10.92 18.10 9.21
C VAL A 66 -9.48 17.91 8.74
N GLY A 67 -9.18 18.24 7.47
CA GLY A 67 -7.82 18.21 6.93
C GLY A 67 -6.87 19.16 7.67
N HIS A 68 -7.29 20.41 7.86
CA HIS A 68 -6.52 21.40 8.61
C HIS A 68 -6.30 20.99 10.09
N TYR A 69 -7.35 20.49 10.75
CA TYR A 69 -7.26 19.99 12.11
C TYR A 69 -6.29 18.80 12.22
N GLY A 70 -6.37 17.87 11.27
CA GLY A 70 -5.46 16.73 11.17
C GLY A 70 -4.01 17.15 10.92
N MET A 71 -3.78 18.16 10.09
CA MET A 71 -2.41 18.63 9.80
C MET A 71 -1.78 19.41 10.97
N THR A 72 -2.59 20.19 11.70
CA THR A 72 -2.09 21.03 12.80
C THR A 72 -1.90 20.28 14.11
N ARG A 73 -2.70 19.23 14.37
CA ARG A 73 -2.63 18.43 15.60
C ARG A 73 -2.12 17.01 15.41
N GLY A 74 -2.02 16.54 14.17
CA GLY A 74 -1.49 15.24 13.85
C GLY A 74 0.03 15.22 13.93
N SER A 75 0.57 14.36 14.79
CA SER A 75 1.98 14.03 14.79
C SER A 75 2.22 12.87 13.81
N VAL A 76 2.87 13.14 12.69
CA VAL A 76 3.21 12.13 11.67
C VAL A 76 4.05 10.99 12.27
N ASP A 77 4.89 11.30 13.25
CA ASP A 77 5.74 10.32 13.94
C ASP A 77 4.94 9.20 14.62
N LYS A 78 3.70 9.46 15.07
CA LYS A 78 2.85 8.42 15.67
C LYS A 78 2.31 7.42 14.66
N LEU A 79 2.13 7.86 13.41
CA LEU A 79 1.66 7.01 12.32
C LEU A 79 2.80 6.18 11.74
N LEU A 80 4.01 6.75 11.68
CA LEU A 80 5.21 6.09 11.12
C LEU A 80 6.00 5.29 12.16
N ALA A 81 5.63 5.35 13.44
CA ALA A 81 6.29 4.59 14.50
C ALA A 81 6.19 3.08 14.22
N PRO A 82 7.33 2.38 14.10
CA PRO A 82 7.35 0.96 13.86
C PRO A 82 6.91 0.21 15.12
N ILE A 83 6.43 -1.02 14.91
CA ILE A 83 5.87 -1.87 15.96
C ILE A 83 6.83 -3.04 16.19
N ASP A 84 7.11 -3.40 17.45
CA ASP A 84 7.88 -4.58 17.88
C ASP A 84 7.06 -5.88 17.67
N SER A 85 7.67 -7.06 17.69
CA SER A 85 6.96 -8.37 17.71
C SER A 85 5.93 -8.48 18.84
N ARG A 86 6.11 -7.73 19.94
CA ARG A 86 5.15 -7.66 21.05
C ARG A 86 3.99 -6.70 20.84
N GLY A 87 3.88 -6.05 19.67
CA GLY A 87 2.81 -5.09 19.37
C GLY A 87 3.01 -3.69 19.96
N ARG A 88 4.20 -3.39 20.50
CA ARG A 88 4.53 -2.09 21.11
C ARG A 88 5.14 -1.14 20.09
N ARG A 89 4.86 0.15 20.20
CA ARG A 89 5.35 1.20 19.30
C ARG A 89 6.69 1.75 19.78
N CYS A 90 7.70 1.62 18.93
CA CYS A 90 9.04 2.17 19.18
C CYS A 90 8.96 3.71 19.30
N GLY A 91 9.58 4.29 20.33
CA GLY A 91 9.61 5.75 20.54
C GLY A 91 8.35 6.36 21.16
N LEU A 92 7.32 5.57 21.49
CA LEU A 92 6.03 6.08 22.01
C LEU A 92 5.54 5.39 23.27
N ASP A 93 5.70 4.06 23.34
CA ASP A 93 5.23 3.31 24.50
C ASP A 93 6.18 3.47 25.69
N SER A 94 5.65 3.33 26.91
CA SER A 94 6.42 3.46 28.15
C SER A 94 7.62 2.49 28.18
N GLY A 95 8.83 3.01 28.38
CA GLY A 95 10.07 2.23 28.35
C GLY A 95 10.72 2.09 26.97
N LEU A 96 10.06 2.58 25.91
CA LEU A 96 10.53 2.55 24.52
C LEU A 96 10.75 3.96 23.94
N GLU A 97 10.54 5.02 24.74
CA GLU A 97 10.62 6.43 24.32
C GLU A 97 11.97 6.78 23.68
N GLU A 98 13.06 6.26 24.21
CA GLU A 98 14.42 6.48 23.66
C GLU A 98 14.77 5.52 22.50
N LYS A 99 13.97 4.46 22.30
CA LYS A 99 14.19 3.39 21.32
C LYS A 99 13.27 3.59 20.12
N LYS A 100 13.62 4.53 19.25
CA LYS A 100 12.80 4.90 18.10
C LYS A 100 12.94 3.99 16.87
N TYR A 101 14.03 3.24 16.75
CA TYR A 101 14.30 2.41 15.57
C TYR A 101 13.86 0.96 15.76
N LEU A 102 13.52 0.27 14.68
CA LEU A 102 13.19 -1.16 14.67
C LEU A 102 14.28 -1.99 13.97
N ILE A 103 14.78 -3.02 14.65
CA ILE A 103 15.76 -3.98 14.11
C ILE A 103 15.09 -5.33 13.90
N PHE A 104 15.42 -5.98 12.77
CA PHE A 104 14.97 -7.33 12.44
C PHE A 104 16.08 -8.35 12.74
N PHE A 105 15.73 -9.47 13.38
CA PHE A 105 16.70 -10.55 13.64
C PHE A 105 17.15 -11.24 12.36
N ASN A 106 16.24 -11.38 11.38
CA ASN A 106 16.56 -11.97 10.10
C ASN A 106 15.79 -11.29 8.97
N ILE A 107 16.33 -10.20 8.46
CA ILE A 107 15.70 -9.44 7.38
C ILE A 107 15.56 -10.24 6.07
N ALA A 108 16.33 -11.31 5.85
CA ALA A 108 16.22 -12.14 4.66
C ALA A 108 14.89 -12.92 4.62
N LYS A 109 14.34 -13.30 5.78
CA LYS A 109 13.01 -13.95 5.88
C LYS A 109 11.88 -13.03 5.36
N CYS A 110 12.07 -11.70 5.35
CA CYS A 110 11.13 -10.75 4.75
C CYS A 110 11.04 -10.83 3.22
N LEU A 111 12.01 -11.47 2.55
CA LEU A 111 12.00 -11.61 1.09
C LEU A 111 11.07 -12.73 0.60
N ALA A 112 10.52 -13.53 1.52
CA ALA A 112 9.62 -14.64 1.17
C ALA A 112 8.34 -14.18 0.45
N PRO A 113 7.84 -14.94 -0.55
CA PRO A 113 6.72 -14.54 -1.42
C PRO A 113 5.36 -14.47 -0.73
N GLY A 114 5.24 -14.83 0.55
CA GLY A 114 4.01 -14.71 1.36
C GLY A 114 3.97 -13.54 2.35
N THR A 115 5.06 -12.78 2.48
CA THR A 115 5.23 -11.71 3.47
C THR A 115 4.36 -10.44 3.31
N PRO A 116 3.79 -10.08 2.13
CA PRO A 116 2.98 -8.86 2.05
C PRO A 116 1.66 -8.95 2.84
N ILE A 117 1.19 -10.17 3.16
CA ILE A 117 -0.13 -10.40 3.75
C ILE A 117 -0.03 -10.67 5.26
N THR A 118 0.99 -11.41 5.70
CA THR A 118 1.15 -11.85 7.10
C THR A 118 2.22 -11.09 7.88
N GLY A 119 2.96 -10.17 7.24
CA GLY A 119 4.14 -9.54 7.82
C GLY A 119 5.39 -10.41 7.73
N CYS A 120 6.53 -9.86 8.15
CA CYS A 120 7.78 -10.60 8.18
C CYS A 120 7.78 -11.63 9.34
N PRO A 121 8.01 -12.93 9.09
CA PRO A 121 8.01 -13.96 10.13
C PRO A 121 9.33 -13.97 10.91
N THR A 122 9.65 -12.87 11.60
CA THR A 122 10.94 -12.67 12.29
C THR A 122 10.71 -11.85 13.54
N THR A 123 11.45 -12.16 14.60
CA THR A 123 11.50 -11.29 15.78
C THR A 123 12.04 -9.92 15.40
N GLN A 124 11.32 -8.88 15.80
CA GLN A 124 11.64 -7.47 15.56
C GLN A 124 11.63 -6.74 16.90
N VAL A 125 12.68 -5.97 17.20
CA VAL A 125 12.87 -5.31 18.50
C VAL A 125 13.19 -3.83 18.32
N CYS A 126 12.73 -3.01 19.26
CA CYS A 126 13.07 -1.58 19.24
C CYS A 126 14.50 -1.34 19.78
N ALA A 127 15.21 -0.40 19.15
CA ALA A 127 16.55 0.01 19.51
C ALA A 127 16.70 1.55 19.44
N SER A 128 17.65 2.07 20.21
CA SER A 128 17.99 3.50 20.23
C SER A 128 18.81 3.92 19.01
N GLN A 129 19.63 3.01 18.47
CA GLN A 129 20.47 3.23 17.29
C GLN A 129 20.51 1.98 16.41
N CYS A 130 20.67 2.18 15.10
CA CYS A 130 20.97 1.08 14.18
C CYS A 130 22.43 0.61 14.34
N PRO A 131 22.74 -0.68 14.14
CA PRO A 131 24.10 -1.19 14.24
C PRO A 131 25.08 -0.51 13.26
N ASP A 132 26.20 -0.01 13.78
CA ASP A 132 27.23 0.68 12.98
C ASP A 132 28.18 -0.29 12.28
N ARG A 133 28.24 -1.56 12.71
CA ARG A 133 29.07 -2.61 12.13
C ARG A 133 28.31 -3.92 11.99
N THR A 134 28.70 -4.73 11.01
CA THR A 134 28.15 -6.08 10.82
C THR A 134 28.88 -7.06 11.73
N VAL A 135 28.13 -7.82 12.53
CA VAL A 135 28.68 -8.86 13.41
C VAL A 135 27.87 -10.15 13.24
N LEU A 136 28.56 -11.25 12.94
CA LEU A 136 27.96 -12.57 12.81
C LEU A 136 28.15 -13.36 14.12
N PHE A 137 27.34 -13.05 15.14
CA PHE A 137 27.52 -13.57 16.50
C PHE A 137 27.66 -15.09 16.55
N LYS A 138 26.79 -15.82 15.84
CA LYS A 138 26.84 -17.28 15.82
C LYS A 138 28.19 -17.81 15.33
N LYS A 139 28.72 -17.26 14.22
CA LYS A 139 29.99 -17.69 13.63
C LYS A 139 31.19 -17.28 14.48
N GLU A 140 31.17 -16.05 15.00
CA GLU A 140 32.27 -15.53 15.82
C GLU A 140 32.38 -16.28 17.16
N LEU A 141 31.24 -16.61 17.78
CA LEU A 141 31.20 -17.36 19.04
C LEU A 141 31.57 -18.84 18.89
N GLU A 142 31.29 -19.43 17.72
CA GLU A 142 31.72 -20.79 17.40
C GLU A 142 33.23 -20.88 17.14
N GLN A 143 33.84 -19.83 16.57
CA GLN A 143 35.27 -19.79 16.26
C GLN A 143 36.13 -19.31 17.43
N ASN A 144 35.69 -18.25 18.13
CA ASN A 144 36.44 -17.55 19.17
C ASN A 144 35.55 -17.29 20.40
N PRO A 145 35.39 -18.26 21.32
CA PRO A 145 34.51 -18.11 22.48
C PRO A 145 34.95 -16.99 23.45
N THR A 146 36.24 -16.62 23.43
CA THR A 146 36.79 -15.52 24.25
C THR A 146 36.43 -14.13 23.73
N ALA A 147 35.98 -14.01 22.47
CA ALA A 147 35.54 -12.75 21.88
C ALA A 147 34.18 -12.28 22.43
N PHE A 148 33.47 -13.14 23.18
CA PHE A 148 32.14 -12.86 23.71
C PHE A 148 32.07 -11.51 24.44
N GLU A 149 32.99 -11.22 25.37
CA GLU A 149 32.95 -9.96 26.14
C GLU A 149 33.09 -8.70 25.26
N GLN A 150 33.72 -8.81 24.08
CA GLN A 150 33.88 -7.69 23.15
C GLN A 150 32.62 -7.45 22.31
N ILE A 151 31.94 -8.52 21.91
CA ILE A 151 30.77 -8.47 21.01
C ILE A 151 29.43 -8.48 21.75
N LYS A 152 29.44 -8.81 23.04
CA LYS A 152 28.24 -8.90 23.90
C LYS A 152 27.40 -7.64 23.89
N MET A 153 28.04 -6.46 23.90
CA MET A 153 27.31 -5.17 23.90
C MET A 153 26.71 -4.81 22.53
N ASP A 154 27.19 -5.40 21.44
CA ASP A 154 26.62 -5.21 20.11
C ASP A 154 25.40 -6.12 19.86
N MET A 155 25.19 -7.11 20.73
CA MET A 155 24.11 -8.07 20.58
C MET A 155 22.75 -7.40 20.71
N VAL A 156 21.86 -7.76 19.79
CA VAL A 156 20.47 -7.31 19.81
C VAL A 156 19.60 -8.47 20.28
N CYS A 157 18.97 -8.29 21.44
CA CYS A 157 18.11 -9.30 22.07
C CYS A 157 16.74 -8.71 22.40
N THR A 158 15.78 -9.59 22.69
CA THR A 158 14.49 -9.18 23.27
C THR A 158 14.68 -8.61 24.66
N GLU A 159 13.70 -7.83 25.13
CA GLU A 159 13.79 -7.15 26.43
C GLU A 159 13.75 -8.10 27.63
N ASP A 160 13.38 -9.36 27.41
CA ASP A 160 13.38 -10.39 28.46
C ASP A 160 14.80 -10.89 28.77
N VAL A 161 15.81 -10.48 27.99
CA VAL A 161 17.22 -10.85 28.14
C VAL A 161 18.03 -9.67 28.66
N ASN A 162 18.70 -9.87 29.80
CA ASN A 162 19.68 -8.92 30.30
C ASN A 162 21.05 -9.20 29.69
N ILE A 163 21.45 -8.33 28.74
CA ILE A 163 22.71 -8.44 28.02
C ILE A 163 23.91 -8.39 28.97
N GLN A 164 23.88 -7.59 30.04
CA GLN A 164 25.04 -7.36 30.92
C GLN A 164 25.39 -8.59 31.77
N THR A 165 24.38 -9.31 32.27
CA THR A 165 24.56 -10.44 33.20
C THR A 165 24.69 -11.79 32.49
N MET A 166 24.45 -11.83 31.19
CA MET A 166 24.45 -13.06 30.39
C MET A 166 25.84 -13.67 30.25
N THR A 167 25.91 -15.00 30.32
CA THR A 167 27.12 -15.80 30.05
C THR A 167 27.16 -16.30 28.60
N TYR A 168 28.33 -16.74 28.13
CA TYR A 168 28.50 -17.31 26.79
C TYR A 168 27.51 -18.44 26.46
N SER A 169 27.29 -19.37 27.40
CA SER A 169 26.38 -20.50 27.17
C SER A 169 24.92 -20.06 27.03
N GLN A 170 24.51 -19.07 27.84
CA GLN A 170 23.18 -18.46 27.74
C GLN A 170 23.03 -17.69 26.42
N ALA A 171 24.07 -16.99 25.96
CA ALA A 171 24.05 -16.27 24.70
C ALA A 171 23.81 -17.22 23.52
N MET A 172 24.53 -18.34 23.47
CA MET A 172 24.33 -19.36 22.43
C MET A 172 22.92 -19.97 22.49
N GLN A 173 22.40 -20.22 23.69
CA GLN A 173 21.03 -20.70 23.87
C GLN A 173 19.99 -19.67 23.39
N TYR A 174 20.14 -18.39 23.72
CA TYR A 174 19.21 -17.35 23.30
C TYR A 174 19.24 -17.07 21.80
N ILE A 175 20.40 -17.26 21.15
CA ILE A 175 20.50 -17.24 19.68
C ILE A 175 19.70 -18.40 19.08
N GLN A 176 19.79 -19.60 19.67
CA GLN A 176 19.05 -20.78 19.21
C GLN A 176 17.53 -20.67 19.45
N GLU A 177 17.13 -20.04 20.56
CA GLU A 177 15.72 -19.80 20.93
C GLU A 177 15.11 -18.57 20.22
N GLU A 178 15.80 -17.95 19.25
CA GLU A 178 15.38 -16.71 18.57
C GLU A 178 15.04 -15.53 19.52
N LYS A 179 15.66 -15.51 20.71
CA LYS A 179 15.61 -14.41 21.69
C LYS A 179 16.69 -13.36 21.47
N CYS A 180 17.80 -13.75 20.86
CA CYS A 180 18.84 -12.85 20.38
C CYS A 180 19.06 -13.05 18.88
N ALA A 181 19.42 -11.97 18.19
CA ALA A 181 19.76 -12.02 16.77
C ALA A 181 21.03 -12.87 16.56
N SER A 182 21.00 -13.78 15.59
CA SER A 182 22.16 -14.60 15.23
C SER A 182 23.26 -13.80 14.54
N PHE A 183 22.89 -12.69 13.91
CA PHE A 183 23.76 -11.71 13.31
C PHE A 183 23.08 -10.33 13.34
N VAL A 184 23.90 -9.28 13.32
CA VAL A 184 23.46 -7.91 13.06
C VAL A 184 24.20 -7.38 11.84
N LEU A 185 23.49 -6.64 11.01
CA LEU A 185 24.04 -6.04 9.81
C LEU A 185 24.23 -4.55 10.05
N GLN A 186 25.35 -4.02 9.56
CA GLN A 186 25.56 -2.60 9.50
C GLN A 186 24.40 -1.94 8.74
N SER A 187 23.76 -0.99 9.38
CA SER A 187 22.62 -0.25 8.82
C SER A 187 22.69 1.19 9.24
N GLN A 188 22.24 2.06 8.35
CA GLN A 188 21.94 3.44 8.71
C GLN A 188 20.42 3.57 8.79
N PRO A 189 19.90 4.40 9.71
CA PRO A 189 18.49 4.74 9.67
C PRO A 189 18.20 5.36 8.30
N VAL A 190 17.17 4.86 7.61
CA VAL A 190 16.71 5.44 6.33
C VAL A 190 16.07 6.79 6.66
N GLN A 191 16.93 7.80 6.76
CA GLN A 191 16.50 9.18 6.98
C GLN A 191 16.03 9.77 5.65
N PRO A 192 15.05 10.69 5.68
CA PRO A 192 14.64 11.41 4.48
C PRO A 192 15.86 12.15 3.91
N ASN A 193 16.21 11.85 2.66
CA ASN A 193 17.21 12.63 1.94
C ASN A 193 16.70 14.07 1.81
N ALA A 194 17.29 15.01 2.56
CA ALA A 194 16.95 16.43 2.51
C ALA A 194 17.21 17.11 1.13
N ASN A 195 17.83 16.40 0.19
CA ASN A 195 18.23 16.92 -1.13
C ASN A 195 17.35 16.44 -2.29
N ARG A 196 16.22 15.77 -2.03
CA ARG A 196 15.32 15.25 -3.07
C ARG A 196 13.88 15.69 -2.81
N GLU A 197 13.60 16.93 -3.20
CA GLU A 197 12.35 17.67 -3.00
C GLU A 197 11.08 16.98 -3.58
N ASN A 198 11.24 15.92 -4.38
CA ASN A 198 10.14 15.19 -5.01
C ASN A 198 10.10 13.67 -4.71
N ASP A 199 10.94 13.17 -3.79
CA ASP A 199 10.72 11.84 -3.21
C ASP A 199 10.13 12.04 -1.82
N PRO A 200 8.90 11.60 -1.53
CA PRO A 200 8.43 11.47 -0.16
C PRO A 200 9.25 10.34 0.47
N ALA A 201 10.50 10.65 0.82
CA ALA A 201 11.42 9.75 1.47
C ALA A 201 10.82 9.46 2.84
N SER A 202 10.06 8.36 2.86
CA SER A 202 9.58 7.64 4.03
C SER A 202 10.60 7.76 5.16
N VAL A 203 10.23 8.45 6.23
CA VAL A 203 10.95 8.37 7.50
C VAL A 203 10.71 6.97 8.03
N LEU A 204 11.45 6.02 7.48
CA LEU A 204 11.34 4.63 7.85
C LEU A 204 12.28 4.46 9.04
N TYR A 205 11.73 4.52 10.26
CA TYR A 205 12.47 4.26 11.50
C TYR A 205 12.86 2.77 11.63
N ARG A 206 13.27 2.11 10.54
CA ARG A 206 13.67 0.71 10.50
C ARG A 206 15.12 0.60 10.04
N CYS A 207 15.87 -0.26 10.69
CA CYS A 207 17.26 -0.54 10.36
C CYS A 207 17.29 -1.60 9.25
N ILE A 208 17.50 -1.18 8.01
CA ILE A 208 17.70 -2.07 6.86
C ILE A 208 19.21 -2.21 6.63
N GLY A 209 19.76 -3.37 6.96
CA GLY A 209 21.19 -3.65 6.84
C GLY A 209 21.68 -3.92 5.43
N ASP A 210 22.99 -3.79 5.24
CA ASP A 210 23.67 -4.18 4.01
C ASP A 210 23.71 -5.71 3.88
N LEU A 211 22.95 -6.22 2.92
CA LEU A 211 22.83 -7.65 2.59
C LEU A 211 24.06 -8.21 1.86
N SER A 212 25.04 -7.38 1.50
CA SER A 212 26.27 -7.81 0.81
C SER A 212 27.07 -8.86 1.58
N THR A 213 26.96 -8.89 2.91
CA THR A 213 27.68 -9.79 3.80
C THR A 213 27.05 -11.19 3.91
N LEU A 214 25.82 -11.37 3.44
CA LEU A 214 25.07 -12.63 3.50
C LEU A 214 25.07 -13.40 2.17
N GLN A 215 26.12 -13.31 1.35
CA GLN A 215 26.11 -13.92 0.01
C GLN A 215 26.07 -15.45 0.03
N CYS A 216 25.19 -16.04 -0.79
CA CYS A 216 25.11 -17.49 -0.95
C CYS A 216 26.33 -18.05 -1.73
N LYS A 217 26.86 -19.20 -1.28
CA LYS A 217 27.97 -19.89 -1.96
C LYS A 217 27.53 -20.78 -3.13
N ASP A 218 26.25 -21.18 -3.21
CA ASP A 218 25.73 -22.12 -4.22
C ASP A 218 24.56 -21.58 -5.09
N THR A 219 24.65 -21.83 -6.40
CA THR A 219 23.85 -21.25 -7.50
C THR A 219 22.67 -22.11 -7.98
N SER A 220 22.08 -22.97 -7.14
CA SER A 220 21.15 -24.01 -7.64
C SER A 220 19.63 -23.83 -7.36
N LYS A 221 19.14 -22.69 -6.85
CA LYS A 221 17.67 -22.49 -6.67
C LYS A 221 17.20 -21.15 -7.24
N THR A 222 15.95 -21.13 -7.71
CA THR A 222 15.32 -20.00 -8.44
C THR A 222 14.87 -18.83 -7.55
N THR A 223 15.07 -18.90 -6.22
CA THR A 223 14.59 -17.91 -5.25
C THR A 223 15.64 -16.84 -4.92
N PRO A 224 15.24 -15.58 -4.61
CA PRO A 224 16.19 -14.50 -4.25
C PRO A 224 16.99 -14.74 -2.96
N TRP A 225 16.45 -15.53 -2.02
CA TRP A 225 17.12 -15.97 -0.78
C TRP A 225 17.15 -17.50 -0.72
N THR A 226 18.05 -18.05 0.10
CA THR A 226 18.07 -19.48 0.46
C THR A 226 18.31 -19.63 1.95
N GLU A 227 17.61 -20.57 2.58
CA GLU A 227 17.84 -20.99 3.96
C GLU A 227 18.43 -22.40 3.93
N SER A 228 19.65 -22.56 4.43
CA SER A 228 20.32 -23.85 4.55
C SER A 228 20.87 -23.97 5.97
N SER A 229 20.47 -25.03 6.69
CA SER A 229 21.02 -25.37 8.02
C SER A 229 21.06 -24.20 9.03
N GLY A 230 20.03 -23.35 9.04
CA GLY A 230 19.93 -22.20 9.94
C GLY A 230 20.78 -20.98 9.53
N GLU A 231 21.42 -21.02 8.36
CA GLU A 231 22.06 -19.86 7.72
C GLU A 231 21.20 -19.36 6.57
N THR A 232 20.76 -18.10 6.66
CA THR A 232 20.07 -17.40 5.59
C THR A 232 21.07 -16.61 4.75
N CYS A 233 21.06 -16.85 3.44
CA CYS A 233 21.90 -16.14 2.49
C CYS A 233 21.07 -15.53 1.36
N VAL A 234 21.62 -14.49 0.73
CA VAL A 234 21.00 -13.70 -0.34
C VAL A 234 21.87 -13.76 -1.58
N ARG A 235 21.26 -14.03 -2.75
CA ARG A 235 21.99 -14.15 -4.02
C ARG A 235 22.38 -12.80 -4.63
N ASN A 236 21.45 -11.85 -4.61
CA ASN A 236 21.66 -10.51 -5.14
C ASN A 236 21.27 -9.48 -4.07
N SER A 237 22.27 -8.98 -3.36
CA SER A 237 22.08 -8.08 -2.22
C SER A 237 21.45 -6.74 -2.64
N LYS A 238 21.83 -6.19 -3.80
CA LYS A 238 21.30 -4.91 -4.29
C LYS A 238 19.82 -4.98 -4.65
N ASP A 239 19.42 -6.00 -5.39
CA ASP A 239 18.02 -6.19 -5.77
C ASP A 239 17.16 -6.58 -4.56
N ALA A 240 17.71 -7.38 -3.64
CA ALA A 240 17.05 -7.71 -2.39
C ALA A 240 16.84 -6.49 -1.51
N GLN A 241 17.85 -5.63 -1.35
CA GLN A 241 17.74 -4.40 -0.58
C GLN A 241 16.74 -3.44 -1.21
N LYS A 242 16.74 -3.30 -2.54
CA LYS A 242 15.73 -2.52 -3.27
C LYS A 242 14.32 -3.10 -3.09
N SER A 243 14.18 -4.43 -3.12
CA SER A 243 12.91 -5.10 -2.87
C SER A 243 12.42 -4.88 -1.44
N LEU A 244 13.30 -4.96 -0.44
CA LEU A 244 12.99 -4.67 0.96
C LEU A 244 12.56 -3.23 1.15
N LEU A 245 13.28 -2.29 0.55
CA LEU A 245 12.93 -0.88 0.61
C LEU A 245 11.55 -0.64 -0.02
N ASN A 246 11.32 -1.17 -1.23
CA ASN A 246 10.02 -1.06 -1.91
C ASN A 246 8.87 -1.71 -1.12
N ARG A 247 9.13 -2.82 -0.42
CA ARG A 247 8.12 -3.47 0.44
C ARG A 247 7.88 -2.68 1.72
N ALA A 248 8.92 -2.12 2.33
CA ALA A 248 8.80 -1.32 3.53
C ALA A 248 8.04 -0.01 3.27
N THR A 249 8.31 0.66 2.14
CA THR A 249 7.56 1.84 1.71
C THR A 249 6.12 1.50 1.33
N ALA A 250 5.87 0.33 0.73
CA ALA A 250 4.51 -0.14 0.45
C ALA A 250 3.71 -0.46 1.73
N LEU A 251 4.36 -1.02 2.76
CA LEU A 251 3.72 -1.32 4.05
C LEU A 251 3.38 -0.05 4.84
N ASP A 252 4.23 0.97 4.80
CA ASP A 252 3.96 2.26 5.47
C ASP A 252 2.95 3.12 4.70
N SER A 253 2.59 2.73 3.49
CA SER A 253 1.64 3.44 2.65
C SER A 253 0.35 2.64 2.46
N TYR A 254 -0.39 2.47 3.56
CA TYR A 254 -1.84 2.26 3.48
C TYR A 254 -2.51 3.35 2.61
N VAL A 255 -1.95 4.56 2.66
CA VAL A 255 -2.25 5.69 1.77
C VAL A 255 -1.72 5.45 0.36
N GLY A 256 -0.63 4.72 0.15
CA GLY A 256 0.01 4.48 -1.15
C GLY A 256 -0.76 3.52 -2.05
N TRP A 257 -1.41 2.50 -1.47
CA TRP A 257 -2.30 1.61 -2.23
C TRP A 257 -3.60 2.33 -2.63
N ILE A 258 -4.11 3.18 -1.73
CA ILE A 258 -5.24 4.07 -2.01
C ILE A 258 -4.82 5.10 -3.08
N THR A 259 -3.77 5.88 -2.90
CA THR A 259 -3.33 6.87 -3.89
C THR A 259 -2.92 6.23 -5.20
N ALA A 260 -2.28 5.06 -5.24
CA ALA A 260 -2.00 4.36 -6.49
C ALA A 260 -3.29 3.92 -7.19
N SER A 261 -4.29 3.43 -6.48
CA SER A 261 -5.64 3.12 -7.04
C SER A 261 -6.37 4.36 -7.53
N TRP A 262 -6.32 5.46 -6.77
CA TRP A 262 -6.98 6.72 -7.14
C TRP A 262 -6.25 7.42 -8.30
N VAL A 263 -4.92 7.42 -8.32
CA VAL A 263 -4.10 7.96 -9.41
C VAL A 263 -4.28 7.10 -10.67
N THR A 264 -4.31 5.77 -10.59
CA THR A 264 -4.63 4.93 -11.76
C THR A 264 -6.07 5.15 -12.24
N PHE A 265 -7.04 5.30 -11.34
CA PHE A 265 -8.42 5.64 -11.70
C PHE A 265 -8.53 7.00 -12.41
N PHE A 266 -7.82 8.04 -11.93
CA PHE A 266 -7.85 9.37 -12.57
C PHE A 266 -6.99 9.45 -13.83
N THR A 267 -5.87 8.73 -13.91
CA THR A 267 -4.99 8.71 -15.11
C THR A 267 -5.49 7.77 -16.22
N MET A 268 -6.36 6.80 -15.92
CA MET A 268 -7.06 6.02 -16.96
C MET A 268 -7.98 6.90 -17.82
N ASN A 269 -8.38 8.08 -17.33
CA ASN A 269 -9.23 9.01 -18.08
C ASN A 269 -8.45 9.84 -19.12
N GLU A 270 -7.11 9.87 -19.06
CA GLU A 270 -6.27 10.64 -20.00
C GLU A 270 -5.78 9.79 -21.19
N ARG A 271 -5.86 8.46 -21.14
CA ARG A 271 -5.38 7.60 -22.24
C ARG A 271 -6.46 7.22 -23.28
N GLU A 272 -7.71 7.63 -23.06
CA GLU A 272 -8.86 7.37 -23.95
C GLU A 272 -9.38 8.64 -24.67
N THR A 273 -8.72 9.80 -24.56
CA THR A 273 -9.20 11.03 -25.24
C THR A 273 -8.93 11.10 -26.75
N HIS A 274 -8.41 10.02 -27.35
CA HIS A 274 -8.38 9.86 -28.81
C HIS A 274 -9.17 8.61 -29.20
N VAL A 275 -10.49 8.77 -29.22
CA VAL A 275 -11.54 8.04 -29.99
C VAL A 275 -12.71 7.75 -29.05
N VAL A 276 -13.69 8.64 -29.01
CA VAL A 276 -15.13 8.40 -29.25
C VAL A 276 -15.91 9.65 -28.85
N ARG A 277 -16.73 10.07 -29.81
CA ARG A 277 -17.66 11.19 -29.80
C ARG A 277 -18.85 10.89 -28.90
N SER A 278 -19.22 11.88 -28.07
CA SER A 278 -20.52 12.12 -27.41
C SER A 278 -21.43 10.93 -27.09
N SER A 279 -21.66 10.67 -25.80
CA SER A 279 -23.01 10.42 -25.23
C SER A 279 -22.95 10.31 -23.70
N THR A 280 -23.91 10.96 -23.05
CA THR A 280 -24.36 10.77 -21.66
C THR A 280 -23.39 11.13 -20.52
N ALA A 281 -23.44 12.40 -20.11
CA ALA A 281 -23.25 12.78 -18.72
C ALA A 281 -24.50 12.35 -17.92
N SER A 282 -24.48 11.15 -17.34
CA SER A 282 -25.47 10.72 -16.36
C SER A 282 -24.99 11.11 -14.97
N CYS A 283 -25.75 11.97 -14.27
CA CYS A 283 -25.62 12.20 -12.84
C CYS A 283 -25.61 10.86 -12.11
N MET A 284 -24.47 10.48 -11.54
CA MET A 284 -24.36 9.30 -10.70
C MET A 284 -24.74 9.70 -9.26
N PRO A 285 -25.66 8.99 -8.60
CA PRO A 285 -26.14 9.37 -7.29
C PRO A 285 -25.05 9.15 -6.22
N LEU A 286 -24.88 10.15 -5.36
CA LEU A 286 -23.96 10.22 -4.22
C LEU A 286 -24.01 8.99 -3.26
N ALA A 287 -25.06 8.16 -3.38
CA ALA A 287 -25.25 6.94 -2.60
C ALA A 287 -24.22 5.83 -2.89
N PHE A 288 -23.61 5.79 -4.09
CA PHE A 288 -22.64 4.73 -4.43
C PHE A 288 -21.24 4.95 -3.84
N LEU A 289 -20.91 6.18 -3.44
CA LEU A 289 -19.61 6.53 -2.84
C LEU A 289 -19.57 6.21 -1.33
N LEU A 290 -20.69 6.29 -0.62
CA LEU A 290 -20.74 6.02 0.82
C LEU A 290 -20.66 4.53 1.17
N ASN A 291 -21.12 3.64 0.28
CA ASN A 291 -21.13 2.19 0.57
C ASN A 291 -19.77 1.49 0.36
N LYS A 292 -18.77 2.19 -0.18
CA LYS A 292 -17.39 1.69 -0.33
C LYS A 292 -16.40 2.25 0.70
N LEU A 293 -16.83 3.20 1.54
CA LEU A 293 -16.01 3.75 2.63
C LEU A 293 -16.24 3.04 3.98
N PHE A 294 -17.23 2.14 4.07
CA PHE A 294 -17.59 1.39 5.28
C PHE A 294 -17.69 -0.12 5.01
N ILE A 295 -16.66 -0.72 4.39
CA ILE A 295 -16.34 -2.16 4.49
C ILE A 295 -14.82 -2.28 4.54
#